data_AF-A0A662I613-F1
#
_entry.id   AF-A0A662I613-F1
#
_cell.length_a   1.000
_cell.length_b   1.000
_cell.length_c   1.000
_cell.angle_alpha   90.00
_cell.angle_beta   90.00
_cell.angle_gamma   90.00
#
_symmetry.space_group_name_H-M   'P 1'
#
loop_
_entity.id
_entity.type
_entity.pdbx_description
1 polymer ?
#
loop_
_entity_poly.entity_id
_entity_poly.type
_entity_poly.pdbx_seq_one_letter_code
_entity_poly.pdbx_strand_id
1 'polypeptide(L)'
;MGAVLLLCPLLAACTAALAAPVRAVAYRVVEVETRSDWTHVTVEGLVISSYELVEESDAPGLRVEVGDGEIGVGKRQYDTTLVRVRINGYLVFVAEESEVGIEKGDLEYTTVRIYGVEDGVEVLVWSFTNSGVVPGSGGLNPRCSEVSRRLFENFKGRVIVVRSRRAPKLVLAFYYPWYGNPQGSSHRWLHWNTPPGVSYEEIAAATDYPLLGPYDSWDERVVRSHIEMAKAAGIDGFICS
;
A
#
# COMPACT_ATOMS: atom_id res chain seq x y z
N MET A 1 54.80 24.89 -3.51
CA MET A 1 53.34 25.16 -3.48
C MET A 1 52.62 23.82 -3.55
N GLY A 2 52.38 23.20 -2.40
CA GLY A 2 51.62 21.95 -2.29
C GLY A 2 50.23 22.27 -1.74
N ALA A 3 49.19 22.01 -2.53
CA ALA A 3 47.81 22.13 -2.08
C ALA A 3 47.42 20.84 -1.36
N VAL A 4 47.26 20.92 -0.04
CA VAL A 4 46.70 19.86 0.79
C VAL A 4 45.19 19.85 0.56
N LEU A 5 44.70 18.83 -0.12
CA LEU A 5 43.26 18.53 -0.23
C LEU A 5 42.79 17.97 1.13
N LEU A 6 42.16 18.83 1.93
CA LEU A 6 41.39 18.45 3.10
C LEU A 6 40.10 17.77 2.64
N LEU A 7 40.12 16.43 2.59
CA LEU A 7 38.92 15.61 2.49
C LEU A 7 38.17 15.68 3.83
N CYS A 8 37.10 16.47 3.84
CA CYS A 8 36.15 16.57 4.93
C CYS A 8 35.28 15.29 4.94
N PRO A 9 35.31 14.42 5.96
CA PRO A 9 34.34 13.35 6.05
C PRO A 9 33.04 13.97 6.58
N LEU A 10 32.08 14.19 5.68
CA LEU A 10 30.68 14.37 6.03
C LEU A 10 30.17 13.04 6.60
N LEU A 11 30.43 12.85 7.89
CA LEU A 11 29.72 11.88 8.73
C LEU A 11 28.27 12.36 8.80
N ALA A 12 27.45 11.88 7.85
CA ALA A 12 26.01 11.88 7.99
C ALA A 12 25.67 10.93 9.14
N ALA A 13 25.70 11.46 10.36
CA ALA A 13 25.07 10.82 11.50
C ALA A 13 23.57 10.85 11.25
N CYS A 14 23.06 9.85 10.53
CA CYS A 14 21.66 9.46 10.62
C CYS A 14 21.41 8.98 12.04
N THR A 15 21.15 9.93 12.94
CA THR A 15 20.44 9.63 14.16
C THR A 15 19.04 9.21 13.75
N ALA A 16 18.86 7.90 13.57
CA ALA A 16 17.54 7.31 13.70
C ALA A 16 17.12 7.59 15.15
N ALA A 17 16.45 8.72 15.36
CA ALA A 17 15.77 8.99 16.61
C ALA A 17 14.81 7.82 16.78
N LEU A 18 15.12 6.94 17.75
CA LEU A 18 14.17 5.97 18.26
C LEU A 18 12.96 6.79 18.67
N ALA A 19 11.91 6.75 17.84
CA ALA A 19 10.66 7.44 18.12
C ALA A 19 10.26 7.03 19.53
N ALA A 20 10.27 8.00 20.45
CA ALA A 20 9.88 7.75 21.82
C ALA A 20 8.48 7.12 21.78
N PRO A 21 8.20 6.10 22.62
CA PRO A 21 6.89 5.49 22.67
C PRO A 21 5.82 6.57 22.84
N VAL A 22 4.97 6.74 21.82
CA VAL A 22 3.87 7.70 21.89
C VAL A 22 2.78 7.07 22.74
N ARG A 23 2.41 7.78 23.81
CA ARG A 23 1.20 7.45 24.57
C ARG A 23 0.01 7.97 23.77
N ALA A 24 -0.68 7.07 23.11
CA ALA A 24 -1.90 7.37 22.38
C ALA A 24 -3.11 6.92 23.19
N VAL A 25 -4.18 7.72 23.13
CA VAL A 25 -5.50 7.29 23.60
C VAL A 25 -6.20 6.68 22.39
N ALA A 26 -6.59 5.42 22.53
CA ALA A 26 -7.13 4.62 21.45
C ALA A 26 -8.62 4.35 21.64
N TYR A 27 -9.40 4.56 20.58
CA TYR A 27 -10.86 4.38 20.55
C TYR A 27 -11.24 3.23 19.62
N ARG A 28 -12.20 2.40 20.03
CA ARG A 28 -12.49 1.12 19.37
C ARG A 28 -13.60 1.27 18.33
N VAL A 29 -13.31 0.72 17.14
CA VAL A 29 -14.23 0.38 16.03
C VAL A 29 -14.51 1.47 14.99
N VAL A 30 -14.25 1.10 13.74
CA VAL A 30 -14.72 1.79 12.53
C VAL A 30 -15.60 0.81 11.75
N GLU A 31 -16.75 1.26 11.27
CA GLU A 31 -17.61 0.51 10.35
C GLU A 31 -17.64 1.23 9.00
N VAL A 32 -17.49 0.47 7.93
CA VAL A 32 -17.69 0.93 6.55
C VAL A 32 -18.88 0.19 5.97
N GLU A 33 -19.90 0.95 5.59
CA GLU A 33 -21.10 0.48 4.92
C GLU A 33 -21.11 1.02 3.50
N THR A 34 -21.29 0.17 2.50
CA THR A 34 -21.35 0.64 1.10
C THR A 34 -22.37 -0.13 0.26
N ARG A 35 -23.11 0.65 -0.54
CA ARG A 35 -23.90 0.16 -1.68
C ARG A 35 -23.28 0.51 -3.02
N SER A 36 -22.10 1.12 -3.01
CA SER A 36 -21.32 1.33 -4.23
C SER A 36 -20.63 0.04 -4.66
N ASP A 37 -20.45 -0.14 -5.96
CA ASP A 37 -19.79 -1.31 -6.54
C ASP A 37 -18.28 -1.36 -6.21
N TRP A 38 -17.64 -0.21 -5.96
CA TRP A 38 -16.38 -0.17 -5.22
C TRP A 38 -16.31 1.05 -4.31
N THR A 39 -15.49 0.99 -3.26
CA THR A 39 -15.12 2.14 -2.44
C THR A 39 -13.75 1.93 -1.83
N HIS A 40 -13.04 3.02 -1.59
CA HIS A 40 -11.79 3.04 -0.85
C HIS A 40 -11.90 4.09 0.25
N VAL A 41 -11.67 3.69 1.49
CA VAL A 41 -11.79 4.55 2.67
C VAL A 41 -10.41 4.65 3.32
N THR A 42 -9.99 5.87 3.62
CA THR A 42 -8.79 6.16 4.40
C THR A 42 -9.20 6.77 5.73
N VAL A 43 -8.57 6.31 6.81
CA VAL A 43 -8.76 6.88 8.15
C VAL A 43 -7.38 7.12 8.74
N GLU A 44 -6.98 8.38 8.83
CA GLU A 44 -5.70 8.75 9.44
C GLU A 44 -5.62 8.21 10.88
N GLY A 45 -4.46 7.70 11.29
CA GLY A 45 -4.27 7.19 12.64
C GLY A 45 -5.03 5.90 12.98
N LEU A 46 -5.73 5.27 12.02
CA LEU A 46 -6.39 3.99 12.26
C LEU A 46 -5.38 2.83 12.32
N VAL A 47 -5.27 2.21 13.49
CA VAL A 47 -4.48 1.01 13.72
C VAL A 47 -5.40 -0.20 13.68
N ILE A 48 -5.31 -0.97 12.59
CA ILE A 48 -6.18 -2.12 12.35
C ILE A 48 -5.59 -3.40 12.97
N SER A 49 -6.43 -4.20 13.62
CA SER A 49 -6.05 -5.51 14.17
C SER A 49 -6.70 -6.68 13.42
N SER A 50 -7.96 -6.54 13.04
CA SER A 50 -8.73 -7.51 12.24
C SER A 50 -9.96 -6.81 11.66
N TYR A 51 -10.71 -7.52 10.81
CA TYR A 51 -12.00 -7.07 10.34
C TYR A 51 -12.99 -8.23 10.30
N GLU A 52 -14.27 -7.91 10.28
CA GLU A 52 -15.38 -8.86 10.12
C GLU A 52 -16.38 -8.33 9.10
N LEU A 53 -17.01 -9.24 8.35
CA LEU A 53 -18.16 -8.93 7.52
C LEU A 53 -19.41 -9.08 8.38
N VAL A 54 -20.08 -7.96 8.67
CA VAL A 54 -21.25 -7.94 9.57
C VAL A 54 -22.52 -8.37 8.85
N GLU A 55 -22.58 -8.12 7.54
CA GLU A 55 -23.67 -8.55 6.68
C GLU A 55 -23.09 -9.54 5.67
N GLU A 56 -23.60 -10.78 5.68
CA GLU A 56 -23.18 -11.86 4.77
C GLU A 56 -23.56 -11.47 3.33
N SER A 57 -22.76 -10.62 2.69
CA SER A 57 -23.07 -10.17 1.35
C SER A 57 -22.75 -11.28 0.35
N ASP A 58 -23.77 -11.81 -0.29
CA ASP A 58 -23.72 -12.63 -1.50
C ASP A 58 -23.32 -11.80 -2.74
N ALA A 59 -22.81 -10.58 -2.52
CA ALA A 59 -22.34 -9.64 -3.51
C ALA A 59 -21.39 -10.32 -4.52
N PRO A 60 -21.80 -10.45 -5.78
CA PRO A 60 -20.99 -11.09 -6.80
C PRO A 60 -19.62 -10.42 -6.98
N GLY A 61 -18.56 -11.22 -6.87
CA GLY A 61 -17.19 -10.73 -7.05
C GLY A 61 -16.67 -9.87 -5.91
N LEU A 62 -17.25 -10.00 -4.70
CA LEU A 62 -16.80 -9.31 -3.50
C LEU A 62 -15.30 -9.49 -3.24
N ARG A 63 -14.62 -8.38 -3.01
CA ARG A 63 -13.24 -8.29 -2.54
C ARG A 63 -13.18 -7.26 -1.42
N VAL A 64 -12.49 -7.60 -0.34
CA VAL A 64 -12.27 -6.70 0.79
C VAL A 64 -10.78 -6.68 1.10
N GLU A 65 -10.22 -5.49 1.12
CA GLU A 65 -8.80 -5.22 1.36
C GLU A 65 -8.70 -4.28 2.56
N VAL A 66 -7.96 -4.69 3.58
CA VAL A 66 -7.85 -3.93 4.83
C VAL A 66 -6.40 -3.94 5.28
N GLY A 67 -5.80 -2.76 5.41
CA GLY A 67 -4.41 -2.61 5.80
C GLY A 67 -4.03 -1.14 5.94
N ASP A 68 -3.07 -0.82 6.80
CA ASP A 68 -2.43 0.50 6.84
C ASP A 68 -3.35 1.74 7.02
N GLY A 69 -4.53 1.57 7.62
CA GLY A 69 -5.50 2.65 7.81
C GLY A 69 -6.42 2.83 6.60
N GLU A 70 -6.33 1.92 5.63
CA GLU A 70 -7.11 1.88 4.41
C GLU A 70 -8.06 0.67 4.41
N ILE A 71 -9.24 0.87 3.83
CA ILE A 71 -10.32 -0.12 3.72
C ILE A 71 -10.88 -0.03 2.30
N GLY A 72 -10.62 -1.05 1.48
CA GLY A 72 -11.17 -1.22 0.15
C GLY A 72 -12.30 -2.25 0.14
N VAL A 73 -13.41 -1.92 -0.53
CA VAL A 73 -14.48 -2.88 -0.86
C VAL A 73 -14.72 -2.81 -2.36
N GLY A 74 -14.70 -3.95 -3.04
CA GLY A 74 -15.02 -4.07 -4.46
C GLY A 74 -16.04 -5.18 -4.71
N LYS A 75 -16.92 -4.97 -5.68
CA LYS A 75 -17.95 -5.90 -6.17
C LYS A 75 -17.93 -5.91 -7.69
N ARG A 76 -18.80 -6.71 -8.32
CA ARG A 76 -19.07 -6.59 -9.76
C ARG A 76 -19.52 -5.17 -10.08
N GLN A 77 -19.11 -4.66 -11.25
CA GLN A 77 -19.48 -3.33 -11.71
C GLN A 77 -21.00 -3.11 -11.66
N TYR A 78 -21.41 -1.95 -11.13
CA TYR A 78 -22.81 -1.54 -10.91
C TYR A 78 -23.61 -2.37 -9.91
N ASP A 79 -22.98 -3.24 -9.12
CA ASP A 79 -23.65 -4.00 -8.08
C ASP A 79 -23.90 -3.16 -6.82
N THR A 80 -25.16 -3.03 -6.40
CA THR A 80 -25.55 -2.26 -5.21
C THR A 80 -25.91 -3.10 -3.99
N THR A 81 -25.52 -4.38 -3.99
CA THR A 81 -25.64 -5.26 -2.82
C THR A 81 -24.93 -4.61 -1.64
N LEU A 82 -25.62 -4.54 -0.50
CA LEU A 82 -25.11 -3.92 0.70
C LEU A 82 -23.94 -4.74 1.25
N VAL A 83 -22.85 -4.06 1.57
CA VAL A 83 -21.71 -4.65 2.27
C VAL A 83 -21.43 -3.81 3.51
N ARG A 84 -21.29 -4.48 4.65
CA ARG A 84 -20.84 -3.88 5.90
C ARG A 84 -19.55 -4.56 6.36
N VAL A 85 -18.48 -3.79 6.37
CA VAL A 85 -17.18 -4.21 6.89
C VAL A 85 -16.95 -3.51 8.21
N ARG A 86 -16.67 -4.30 9.24
CA ARG A 86 -16.40 -3.78 10.57
C ARG A 86 -14.95 -4.03 10.93
N ILE A 87 -14.29 -2.95 11.31
CA ILE A 87 -12.86 -2.92 11.57
C ILE A 87 -12.64 -2.95 13.06
N ASN A 88 -12.03 -4.04 13.50
CA ASN A 88 -11.55 -4.18 14.86
C ASN A 88 -10.18 -3.52 14.94
N GLY A 89 -10.12 -2.34 15.54
CA GLY A 89 -8.91 -1.54 15.61
C GLY A 89 -9.02 -0.40 16.60
N TYR A 90 -8.04 0.49 16.51
CA TYR A 90 -7.90 1.65 17.36
C TYR A 90 -7.68 2.91 16.53
N LEU A 91 -8.47 3.95 16.74
CA LEU A 91 -8.16 5.27 16.22
C LEU A 91 -7.16 5.97 17.14
N VAL A 92 -6.02 6.38 16.59
CA VAL A 92 -4.92 7.05 17.30
C VAL A 92 -4.77 8.47 16.80
N PHE A 93 -5.09 9.42 17.67
CA PHE A 93 -4.92 10.84 17.39
C PHE A 93 -3.47 11.29 17.61
N VAL A 94 -2.83 11.79 16.55
CA VAL A 94 -1.55 12.50 16.60
C VAL A 94 -1.75 14.03 16.69
N ALA A 95 -2.87 14.53 16.18
CA ALA A 95 -3.33 15.91 16.27
C ALA A 95 -4.73 15.97 16.92
N GLU A 96 -5.35 17.15 16.94
CA GLU A 96 -6.72 17.33 17.46
C GLU A 96 -7.77 16.70 16.54
N GLU A 97 -7.54 16.80 15.24
CA GLU A 97 -8.39 16.26 14.19
C GLU A 97 -7.66 15.10 13.49
N SER A 98 -8.45 14.21 12.90
CA SER A 98 -7.97 13.11 12.07
C SER A 98 -8.78 13.09 10.79
N GLU A 99 -8.11 13.04 9.64
CA GLU A 99 -8.81 13.03 8.36
C GLU A 99 -9.41 11.63 8.05
N VAL A 100 -10.61 11.64 7.49
CA VAL A 100 -11.30 10.49 6.92
C VAL A 100 -11.64 10.77 5.47
N GLY A 101 -11.03 10.03 4.55
CA GLY A 101 -11.29 10.11 3.11
C GLY A 101 -12.19 8.97 2.64
N ILE A 102 -13.07 9.26 1.70
CA ILE A 102 -13.85 8.25 0.97
C ILE A 102 -13.71 8.51 -0.51
N GLU A 103 -13.18 7.53 -1.24
CA GLU A 103 -13.26 7.42 -2.69
C GLU A 103 -14.32 6.41 -3.09
N LYS A 104 -15.07 6.84 -4.11
CA LYS A 104 -16.34 6.30 -4.56
C LYS A 104 -17.45 6.27 -3.49
N GLY A 105 -18.66 5.89 -3.89
CA GLY A 105 -19.93 6.20 -3.20
C GLY A 105 -20.91 6.95 -4.10
N ASP A 106 -20.60 7.13 -5.39
CA ASP A 106 -21.51 7.76 -6.35
C ASP A 106 -22.63 6.81 -6.82
N LEU A 107 -22.36 5.50 -6.84
CA LEU A 107 -23.40 4.50 -6.91
C LEU A 107 -23.99 4.32 -5.50
N GLU A 108 -25.14 4.96 -5.29
CA GLU A 108 -25.84 5.12 -4.02
C GLU A 108 -25.02 5.86 -2.95
N TYR A 109 -24.18 5.16 -2.18
CA TYR A 109 -23.37 5.75 -1.11
C TYR A 109 -22.29 4.81 -0.55
N THR A 110 -21.35 5.42 0.15
CA THR A 110 -20.51 4.80 1.19
C THR A 110 -20.61 5.63 2.48
N THR A 111 -20.77 4.96 3.63
CA THR A 111 -20.79 5.59 4.95
C THR A 111 -19.70 4.99 5.84
N VAL A 112 -18.95 5.86 6.50
CA VAL A 112 -18.02 5.51 7.56
C VAL A 112 -18.63 5.93 8.89
N ARG A 113 -18.62 5.01 9.87
CA ARG A 113 -19.06 5.25 11.24
C ARG A 113 -17.94 4.94 12.21
N ILE A 114 -17.72 5.82 13.17
CA ILE A 114 -16.72 5.64 14.21
C ILE A 114 -17.44 5.59 15.56
N TYR A 115 -17.08 4.58 16.35
CA TYR A 115 -17.72 4.30 17.63
C TYR A 115 -16.73 4.57 18.77
N GLY A 116 -17.29 4.99 19.90
CA GLY A 116 -16.65 4.93 21.20
C GLY A 116 -17.17 3.70 21.96
N VAL A 117 -16.43 3.25 22.98
CA VAL A 117 -16.89 2.18 23.86
C VAL A 117 -16.99 2.71 25.29
N GLU A 118 -18.19 2.68 25.85
CA GLU A 118 -18.50 3.07 27.23
C GLU A 118 -19.07 1.86 27.96
N ASP A 119 -18.39 1.42 29.03
CA ASP A 119 -18.77 0.26 29.85
C ASP A 119 -19.10 -1.02 29.04
N GLY A 120 -18.40 -1.22 27.92
CA GLY A 120 -18.56 -2.37 27.04
C GLY A 120 -19.65 -2.22 25.98
N VAL A 121 -20.35 -1.08 25.95
CA VAL A 121 -21.37 -0.73 24.96
C VAL A 121 -20.77 0.20 23.91
N GLU A 122 -21.06 -0.06 22.64
CA GLU A 122 -20.66 0.82 21.56
C GLU A 122 -21.64 1.96 21.38
N VAL A 123 -21.09 3.16 21.28
CA VAL A 123 -21.84 4.39 21.07
C VAL A 123 -21.34 5.02 19.79
N LEU A 124 -22.24 5.32 18.85
CA LEU A 124 -21.88 6.03 17.63
C LEU A 124 -21.43 7.45 18.01
N VAL A 125 -20.18 7.78 17.69
CA VAL A 125 -19.56 9.07 18.02
C VAL A 125 -19.55 9.99 16.81
N TRP A 126 -19.32 9.43 15.62
CA TRP A 126 -19.16 10.20 14.40
C TRP A 126 -19.56 9.37 13.18
N SER A 127 -20.07 10.04 12.14
CA SER A 127 -20.45 9.41 10.88
C SER A 127 -20.22 10.37 9.71
N PHE A 128 -19.77 9.83 8.59
CA PHE A 128 -19.59 10.56 7.35
C PHE A 128 -20.03 9.72 6.16
N THR A 129 -20.81 10.33 5.27
CA THR A 129 -21.37 9.67 4.10
C THR A 129 -20.94 10.39 2.83
N ASN A 130 -20.37 9.63 1.90
CA ASN A 130 -20.16 10.07 0.53
C ASN A 130 -21.26 9.51 -0.37
N SER A 131 -21.97 10.38 -1.07
CA SER A 131 -23.08 10.05 -1.97
C SER A 131 -23.20 11.04 -3.12
N GLY A 132 -23.79 10.60 -4.24
CA GLY A 132 -23.88 11.41 -5.46
C GLY A 132 -22.51 11.61 -6.12
N VAL A 133 -22.42 12.52 -7.09
CA VAL A 133 -21.23 12.67 -7.95
C VAL A 133 -20.53 14.00 -7.70
N VAL A 134 -19.21 13.96 -7.48
CA VAL A 134 -18.30 15.10 -7.52
C VAL A 134 -17.95 15.38 -8.99
N PRO A 135 -18.37 16.52 -9.58
CA PRO A 135 -18.15 16.81 -10.99
C PRO A 135 -16.66 16.84 -11.34
N GLY A 136 -16.30 16.25 -12.49
CA GLY A 136 -14.92 16.22 -12.98
C GLY A 136 -13.98 15.24 -12.25
N SER A 137 -14.49 14.42 -11.32
CA SER A 137 -13.67 13.47 -10.54
C SER A 137 -13.26 12.19 -11.27
N GLY A 138 -13.67 11.99 -12.52
CA GLY A 138 -13.30 10.80 -13.30
C GLY A 138 -13.80 9.46 -12.73
N GLY A 139 -14.84 9.48 -11.89
CA GLY A 139 -15.38 8.28 -11.24
C GLY A 139 -14.70 7.91 -9.91
N LEU A 140 -13.73 8.71 -9.45
CA LEU A 140 -13.12 8.56 -8.11
C LEU A 140 -14.04 9.12 -7.01
N ASN A 141 -14.85 10.14 -7.34
CA ASN A 141 -15.81 10.77 -6.44
C ASN A 141 -15.27 11.07 -5.01
N PRO A 142 -14.10 11.70 -4.84
CA PRO A 142 -13.45 11.82 -3.53
C PRO A 142 -14.16 12.84 -2.64
N ARG A 143 -14.35 12.50 -1.36
CA ARG A 143 -14.70 13.47 -0.30
C ARG A 143 -13.96 13.14 0.99
N CYS A 144 -13.59 14.18 1.73
CA CYS A 144 -12.98 14.05 3.05
C CYS A 144 -13.84 14.71 4.12
N SER A 145 -13.69 14.25 5.36
CA SER A 145 -14.23 14.89 6.55
C SER A 145 -13.26 14.65 7.70
N GLU A 146 -13.40 15.43 8.77
CA GLU A 146 -12.51 15.37 9.93
C GLU A 146 -13.29 14.83 11.14
N VAL A 147 -12.66 13.93 11.88
CA VAL A 147 -13.15 13.49 13.18
C VAL A 147 -12.29 14.12 14.28
N SER A 148 -12.96 14.77 15.24
CA SER A 148 -12.29 15.45 16.34
C SER A 148 -12.04 14.54 17.52
N ARG A 149 -10.85 14.64 18.11
CA ARG A 149 -10.48 13.96 19.35
C ARG A 149 -11.44 14.29 20.50
N ARG A 150 -12.01 15.50 20.51
CA ARG A 150 -12.94 15.97 21.55
C ARG A 150 -14.19 15.13 21.66
N LEU A 151 -14.64 14.57 20.54
CA LEU A 151 -15.82 13.70 20.51
C LEU A 151 -15.64 12.46 21.37
N PHE A 152 -14.40 12.13 21.71
CA PHE A 152 -14.05 10.97 22.51
C PHE A 152 -13.69 11.27 23.96
N GLU A 153 -13.75 12.53 24.42
CA GLU A 153 -13.34 12.94 25.79
C GLU A 153 -14.08 12.18 26.92
N ASN A 154 -15.34 11.82 26.67
CA ASN A 154 -16.16 11.09 27.63
C ASN A 154 -15.90 9.56 27.62
N PHE A 155 -15.18 9.06 26.62
CA PHE A 155 -14.88 7.64 26.52
C PHE A 155 -13.56 7.34 27.22
N LYS A 156 -13.55 6.26 28.03
CA LYS A 156 -12.33 5.74 28.65
C LYS A 156 -11.45 5.09 27.59
N GLY A 157 -10.75 5.89 26.80
CA GLY A 157 -9.82 5.39 25.81
C GLY A 157 -8.69 4.60 26.47
N ARG A 158 -8.15 3.59 25.78
CA ARG A 158 -7.02 2.82 26.31
C ARG A 158 -5.74 3.57 26.01
N VAL A 159 -4.92 3.81 27.03
CA VAL A 159 -3.54 4.27 26.81
C VAL A 159 -2.77 3.12 26.18
N ILE A 160 -2.45 3.26 24.90
CA ILE A 160 -1.58 2.33 24.19
C ILE A 160 -0.19 2.96 24.02
N VAL A 161 0.83 2.13 24.16
CA VAL A 161 2.20 2.50 23.84
C VAL A 161 2.44 2.10 22.40
N VAL A 162 2.36 3.06 21.49
CA VAL A 162 2.70 2.82 20.09
C VAL A 162 4.22 2.80 20.00
N ARG A 163 4.78 1.59 19.98
CA ARG A 163 6.15 1.38 19.51
C ARG A 163 6.08 1.51 17.99
N SER A 164 6.99 2.27 17.38
CA SER A 164 6.98 2.52 15.94
C SER A 164 6.63 1.25 15.16
N ARG A 165 5.70 1.37 14.19
CA ARG A 165 5.46 0.29 13.24
C ARG A 165 6.82 -0.10 12.67
N ARG A 166 7.24 -1.35 12.87
CA ARG A 166 8.22 -1.94 11.97
C ARG A 166 7.49 -2.03 10.64
N ALA A 167 7.64 -1.01 9.79
CA ALA A 167 7.33 -1.19 8.38
C ALA A 167 8.10 -2.44 7.94
N PRO A 168 7.44 -3.44 7.32
CA PRO A 168 8.16 -4.55 6.74
C PRO A 168 9.24 -3.96 5.82
N LYS A 169 10.45 -4.52 5.88
CA LYS A 169 11.54 -4.05 5.03
C LYS A 169 11.12 -4.27 3.58
N LEU A 170 11.01 -3.20 2.80
CA LEU A 170 10.82 -3.28 1.36
C LEU A 170 12.17 -3.54 0.70
N VAL A 171 12.34 -4.71 0.10
CA VAL A 171 13.56 -5.13 -0.61
C VAL A 171 13.35 -4.92 -2.10
N LEU A 172 13.99 -3.89 -2.65
CA LEU A 172 13.93 -3.58 -4.08
C LEU A 172 15.25 -3.94 -4.77
N ALA A 173 15.19 -4.39 -6.02
CA ALA A 173 16.35 -4.69 -6.85
C ALA A 173 16.37 -3.86 -8.14
N PHE A 174 17.55 -3.43 -8.59
CA PHE A 174 17.70 -2.80 -9.91
C PHE A 174 17.51 -3.85 -11.00
N TYR A 175 16.65 -3.55 -11.98
CA TYR A 175 16.30 -4.44 -13.08
C TYR A 175 16.52 -3.76 -14.43
N TYR A 176 17.19 -4.46 -15.34
CA TYR A 176 17.56 -3.93 -16.65
C TYR A 176 16.91 -4.74 -17.78
N PRO A 177 15.80 -4.27 -18.37
CA PRO A 177 15.05 -4.98 -19.42
C PRO A 177 15.58 -4.70 -20.85
N TRP A 178 16.89 -4.51 -21.00
CA TRP A 178 17.51 -4.02 -22.25
C TRP A 178 18.24 -5.09 -23.08
N TYR A 179 18.18 -6.36 -22.70
CA TYR A 179 18.90 -7.44 -23.39
C TYR A 179 18.09 -7.99 -24.57
N GLY A 180 18.77 -8.37 -25.65
CA GLY A 180 18.12 -8.81 -26.88
C GLY A 180 18.88 -9.91 -27.59
N ASN A 181 18.16 -10.87 -28.16
CA ASN A 181 18.70 -12.05 -28.82
C ASN A 181 18.14 -12.18 -30.26
N PRO A 182 18.96 -12.47 -31.30
CA PRO A 182 18.50 -12.66 -32.68
C PRO A 182 17.46 -13.77 -32.88
N GLN A 183 17.53 -14.82 -32.07
CA GLN A 183 16.55 -15.91 -32.05
C GLN A 183 15.32 -15.59 -31.19
N GLY A 184 15.37 -14.51 -30.39
CA GLY A 184 14.28 -14.03 -29.54
C GLY A 184 13.44 -12.92 -30.18
N SER A 185 12.54 -12.35 -29.38
CA SER A 185 11.59 -11.30 -29.77
C SER A 185 12.24 -10.03 -30.33
N SER A 186 13.47 -9.73 -29.92
CA SER A 186 14.19 -8.52 -30.38
C SER A 186 14.78 -8.67 -31.78
N HIS A 187 14.95 -9.90 -32.29
CA HIS A 187 15.53 -10.23 -33.61
C HIS A 187 16.93 -9.65 -33.88
N ARG A 188 17.62 -9.20 -32.85
CA ARG A 188 18.98 -8.66 -32.91
C ARG A 188 19.64 -8.79 -31.54
N TRP A 189 20.96 -8.74 -31.53
CA TRP A 189 21.71 -8.62 -30.29
C TRP A 189 21.53 -7.22 -29.68
N LEU A 190 21.22 -7.15 -28.39
CA LEU A 190 21.28 -5.94 -27.57
C LEU A 190 22.00 -6.28 -26.26
N HIS A 191 22.96 -5.43 -25.89
CA HIS A 191 23.76 -5.50 -24.66
C HIS A 191 24.61 -6.78 -24.43
N TRP A 192 24.35 -7.88 -25.15
CA TRP A 192 25.20 -9.07 -25.13
C TRP A 192 26.43 -8.96 -26.06
N ASN A 193 26.34 -8.20 -27.16
CA ASN A 193 27.32 -8.21 -28.23
C ASN A 193 28.29 -7.01 -28.18
N THR A 194 29.25 -7.05 -27.26
CA THR A 194 30.49 -6.28 -27.44
C THR A 194 31.48 -7.16 -28.21
N PRO A 195 32.28 -6.66 -29.17
CA PRO A 195 33.28 -7.49 -29.87
C PRO A 195 34.17 -8.24 -28.86
N PRO A 196 34.49 -9.55 -29.04
CA PRO A 196 34.32 -10.38 -30.24
C PRO A 196 32.95 -11.07 -30.45
N GLY A 197 31.94 -10.88 -29.58
CA GLY A 197 30.58 -11.39 -29.80
C GLY A 197 30.05 -12.34 -28.72
N VAL A 198 29.02 -13.11 -29.07
CA VAL A 198 28.31 -14.07 -28.19
C VAL A 198 28.57 -15.49 -28.69
N SER A 199 29.05 -16.36 -27.81
CA SER A 199 29.23 -17.80 -28.07
C SER A 199 28.49 -18.65 -27.03
N TYR A 200 28.53 -19.97 -27.21
CA TYR A 200 27.96 -20.90 -26.23
C TYR A 200 28.75 -20.91 -24.92
N GLU A 201 30.06 -20.69 -24.98
CA GLU A 201 30.94 -20.74 -23.81
C GLU A 201 31.13 -19.37 -23.15
N GLU A 202 31.03 -18.27 -23.92
CA GLU A 202 31.41 -16.94 -23.45
C GLU A 202 30.54 -15.83 -24.05
N ILE A 203 30.36 -14.76 -23.27
CA ILE A 203 29.76 -13.50 -23.72
C ILE A 203 30.78 -12.41 -23.44
N ALA A 204 31.34 -11.80 -24.47
CA ALA A 204 32.41 -10.81 -24.28
C ALA A 204 32.01 -9.60 -23.41
N ALA A 205 30.72 -9.27 -23.36
CA ALA A 205 30.18 -8.17 -22.57
C ALA A 205 29.86 -8.54 -21.10
N ALA A 206 30.09 -9.78 -20.67
CA ALA A 206 29.76 -10.25 -19.33
C ALA A 206 30.85 -11.17 -18.77
N THR A 207 31.27 -10.93 -17.54
CA THR A 207 32.21 -11.81 -16.84
C THR A 207 31.58 -13.17 -16.50
N ASP A 208 30.28 -13.16 -16.16
CA ASP A 208 29.51 -14.33 -15.78
C ASP A 208 28.52 -14.72 -16.89
N TYR A 209 28.32 -16.03 -17.07
CA TYR A 209 27.36 -16.55 -18.05
C TYR A 209 25.97 -16.72 -17.40
N PRO A 210 24.91 -16.07 -17.91
CA PRO A 210 23.58 -16.20 -17.32
C PRO A 210 23.05 -17.64 -17.42
N LEU A 211 22.39 -18.11 -16.37
CA LEU A 211 21.77 -19.44 -16.35
C LEU A 211 20.75 -19.64 -17.47
N LEU A 212 20.04 -18.59 -17.87
CA LEU A 212 19.07 -18.60 -18.97
C LEU A 212 19.71 -18.42 -20.36
N GLY A 213 21.05 -18.41 -20.43
CA GLY A 213 21.80 -18.04 -21.62
C GLY A 213 21.67 -16.56 -21.97
N PRO A 214 22.12 -16.13 -23.16
CA PRO A 214 22.00 -14.76 -23.63
C PRO A 214 20.53 -14.47 -23.99
N TYR A 215 19.69 -14.27 -22.99
CA TYR A 215 18.23 -14.20 -23.12
C TYR A 215 17.75 -12.91 -23.83
N ASP A 216 16.47 -12.88 -24.19
CA ASP A 216 15.78 -11.70 -24.68
C ASP A 216 14.86 -11.13 -23.60
N SER A 217 15.02 -9.86 -23.25
CA SER A 217 14.22 -9.21 -22.21
C SER A 217 12.74 -9.05 -22.59
N TRP A 218 12.39 -9.21 -23.87
CA TRP A 218 11.02 -9.15 -24.37
C TRP A 218 10.35 -10.53 -24.47
N ASP A 219 11.05 -11.60 -24.09
CA ASP A 219 10.44 -12.92 -23.98
C ASP A 219 9.69 -13.04 -22.64
N GLU A 220 8.37 -13.21 -22.69
CA GLU A 220 7.51 -13.36 -21.50
C GLU A 220 7.96 -14.51 -20.58
N ARG A 221 8.58 -15.56 -21.13
CA ARG A 221 9.08 -16.70 -20.34
C ARG A 221 10.30 -16.31 -19.51
N VAL A 222 11.15 -15.43 -20.05
CA VAL A 222 12.31 -14.86 -19.36
C VAL A 222 11.83 -13.95 -18.23
N VAL A 223 10.89 -13.05 -18.53
CA VAL A 223 10.29 -12.15 -17.53
C VAL A 223 9.65 -12.94 -16.39
N ARG A 224 8.88 -13.98 -16.71
CA ARG A 224 8.29 -14.87 -15.71
C ARG A 224 9.36 -15.54 -14.83
N SER A 225 10.43 -16.03 -15.45
CA SER A 225 11.55 -16.65 -14.72
C SER A 225 12.23 -15.66 -13.78
N HIS A 226 12.44 -14.41 -14.20
CA HIS A 226 13.01 -13.35 -13.36
C HIS A 226 12.11 -13.03 -12.16
N ILE A 227 10.79 -12.97 -12.36
CA ILE A 227 9.82 -12.75 -11.29
C ILE A 227 9.86 -13.90 -10.27
N GLU A 228 9.90 -15.15 -10.73
CA GLU A 228 9.97 -16.31 -9.82
C GLU A 228 11.30 -16.35 -9.05
N MET A 229 12.42 -15.99 -9.68
CA MET A 229 13.70 -15.84 -8.98
C MET A 229 13.66 -14.72 -7.93
N ALA A 230 13.03 -13.59 -8.23
CA ALA A 230 12.87 -12.49 -7.28
C ALA A 230 12.03 -12.89 -6.07
N LYS A 231 10.91 -13.59 -6.29
CA LYS A 231 10.08 -14.13 -5.20
C LYS A 231 10.88 -15.10 -4.33
N ALA A 232 11.63 -16.02 -4.94
CA ALA A 232 12.47 -16.98 -4.21
C ALA A 232 13.58 -16.29 -3.41
N ALA A 233 14.07 -15.14 -3.88
CA ALA A 233 15.07 -14.31 -3.19
C ALA A 233 14.49 -13.35 -2.15
N GLY A 234 13.16 -13.26 -2.00
CA GLY A 234 12.51 -12.32 -1.09
C GLY A 234 12.61 -10.86 -1.55
N ILE A 235 12.64 -10.61 -2.86
CA ILE A 235 12.59 -9.28 -3.46
C ILE A 235 11.13 -8.90 -3.66
N ASP A 236 10.73 -7.75 -3.13
CA ASP A 236 9.35 -7.23 -3.18
C ASP A 236 9.04 -6.50 -4.48
N GLY A 237 10.07 -5.95 -5.14
CA GLY A 237 9.87 -5.20 -6.38
C GLY A 237 11.16 -4.83 -7.10
N PHE A 238 10.99 -4.28 -8.29
CA PHE A 238 12.09 -3.85 -9.15
C PHE A 238 12.10 -2.34 -9.35
N ILE A 239 13.30 -1.76 -9.32
CA ILE A 239 13.58 -0.43 -9.85
C ILE A 239 14.02 -0.63 -11.30
N CYS A 240 13.10 -0.39 -12.24
CA CYS A 240 13.33 -0.64 -13.66
C CYS A 240 14.06 0.55 -14.30
N SER A 241 15.17 0.27 -14.98
CA SER A 241 15.91 1.25 -15.79
C SER A 241 15.23 1.55 -17.13
#